data_AF-A0A2E0DT80-F1
#
_entry.id   AF-A0A2E0DT80-F1
#
_cell.length_a   1.000
_cell.length_b   1.000
_cell.length_c   1.000
_cell.angle_alpha   90.00
_cell.angle_beta   90.00
_cell.angle_gamma   90.00
#
_symmetry.space_group_name_H-M   'P 1'
#
loop_
_entity.id
_entity.type
_entity.pdbx_description
1 polymer ?
#
loop_
_entity_poly.entity_id
_entity_poly.type
_entity_poly.pdbx_seq_one_letter_code
_entity_poly.pdbx_strand_id
1 'polypeptide(L)'
;MMECERSGDMIGDDPTDLAVEYPVVEIFHSVQGEGFHAGIPHVFVRFGTCNLRCSWCDTDFDTYTQMNAVNILGEIMQYDCKRVIFTGGEPMLHDLWPLHRLLKRRGFNLSVESNGTIEIPEGLIDWVCISPKDQVYPNSVIRQRSGNELKVVYCGQNLDMYEDLKQGFEHHFIQPCYIDTASIEENGVMFQESEQIVKQHSGWRLSLQTHKWMGIL
;
A
#
# COMPACT_ATOMS: atom_id res chain seq x y z
N MET A 1 22.48 46.75 -6.10
CA MET A 1 21.73 46.21 -4.95
C MET A 1 20.73 45.23 -5.52
N MET A 2 20.95 43.94 -5.32
CA MET A 2 20.03 42.90 -5.75
C MET A 2 18.80 43.01 -4.85
N GLU A 3 17.65 43.32 -5.44
CA GLU A 3 16.39 43.37 -4.71
C GLU A 3 16.09 41.98 -4.17
N CYS A 4 16.08 41.87 -2.85
CA CYS A 4 15.60 40.71 -2.14
C CYS A 4 14.07 40.72 -2.29
N GLU A 5 13.57 40.01 -3.31
CA GLU A 5 12.14 39.75 -3.43
C GLU A 5 11.69 38.98 -2.19
N ARG A 6 10.87 39.62 -1.36
CA ARG A 6 10.19 38.95 -0.25
C ARG A 6 9.25 37.92 -0.87
N SER A 7 9.55 36.64 -0.68
CA SER A 7 8.71 35.49 -1.03
C SER A 7 7.46 35.42 -0.14
N GLY A 8 6.67 36.49 -0.11
CA GLY A 8 5.58 36.72 0.84
C GLY A 8 4.29 35.95 0.54
N ASP A 9 4.19 35.27 -0.60
CA ASP A 9 2.96 34.60 -1.04
C ASP A 9 3.01 33.06 -0.94
N MET A 10 4.12 32.50 -0.47
CA MET A 10 4.22 31.07 -0.19
C MET A 10 3.60 30.83 1.19
N ILE A 11 2.31 30.47 1.24
CA ILE A 11 1.67 29.92 2.45
C ILE A 11 2.59 28.80 2.93
N GLY A 12 3.20 28.91 4.12
CA GLY A 12 4.08 27.85 4.66
C GLY A 12 3.33 26.53 4.85
N ASP A 13 4.05 25.45 5.17
CA ASP A 13 3.37 24.24 5.65
C ASP A 13 2.71 24.54 7.00
N ASP A 14 1.55 23.92 7.26
CA ASP A 14 0.84 24.09 8.52
C ASP A 14 1.65 23.44 9.67
N PRO A 15 2.02 24.18 10.73
CA PRO A 15 2.73 23.61 11.87
C PRO A 15 2.00 22.44 12.54
N THR A 16 0.66 22.42 12.49
CA THR A 16 -0.14 21.31 13.04
C THR A 16 0.00 20.05 12.20
N ASP A 17 0.08 20.18 10.87
CA ASP A 17 0.34 19.05 9.98
C ASP A 17 1.73 18.46 10.21
N LEU A 18 2.74 19.34 10.30
CA LEU A 18 4.14 18.95 10.50
C LEU A 18 4.35 18.18 11.82
N ALA A 19 3.54 18.44 12.83
CA ALA A 19 3.66 17.87 14.17
C ALA A 19 2.93 16.53 14.36
N VAL A 20 2.06 16.11 13.43
CA VAL A 20 1.32 14.85 13.57
C VAL A 20 2.29 13.67 13.60
N GLU A 21 2.16 12.80 14.60
CA GLU A 21 2.99 11.61 14.77
C GLU A 21 2.33 10.37 14.16
N TYR A 22 3.17 9.54 13.53
CA TYR A 22 2.78 8.27 12.95
C TYR A 22 3.71 7.16 13.47
N PRO A 23 3.19 5.95 13.73
CA PRO A 23 4.02 4.79 13.95
C PRO A 23 4.60 4.35 12.60
N VAL A 24 5.91 4.48 12.43
CA VAL A 24 6.62 4.12 11.19
C VAL A 24 7.57 2.96 11.48
N VAL A 25 7.38 1.87 10.74
CA VAL A 25 8.29 0.72 10.73
C VAL A 25 9.53 1.08 9.95
N GLU A 26 9.35 1.58 8.72
CA GLU A 26 10.44 1.96 7.82
C GLU A 26 9.98 2.89 6.70
N ILE A 27 10.94 3.65 6.15
CA ILE A 27 10.79 4.43 4.93
C ILE A 27 11.97 4.08 4.02
N PHE A 28 11.69 3.68 2.78
CA PHE A 28 12.74 3.25 1.86
C PHE A 28 12.35 3.47 0.39
N HIS A 29 13.34 3.51 -0.49
CA HIS A 29 13.14 3.67 -1.93
C HIS A 29 13.43 2.36 -2.66
N SER A 30 12.44 1.86 -3.40
CA SER A 30 12.52 0.60 -4.15
C SER A 30 11.63 0.66 -5.40
N VAL A 31 11.51 -0.45 -6.11
CA VAL A 31 10.49 -0.66 -7.15
C VAL A 31 9.29 -1.36 -6.55
N GLN A 32 8.07 -0.95 -6.94
CA GLN A 32 6.85 -1.68 -6.59
C GLN A 32 6.96 -3.10 -7.13
N GLY A 33 6.80 -4.07 -6.24
CA GLY A 33 6.97 -5.48 -6.56
C GLY A 33 5.71 -6.14 -7.09
N GLU A 34 4.54 -5.53 -6.87
CA GLU A 34 3.22 -6.14 -7.02
C GLU A 34 2.27 -5.29 -7.89
N GLY A 35 1.20 -5.92 -8.39
CA GLY A 35 0.06 -5.21 -8.96
C GLY A 35 0.32 -4.49 -10.28
N PHE A 36 -0.47 -3.46 -10.55
CA PHE A 36 -0.41 -2.70 -11.80
C PHE A 36 0.90 -1.91 -11.96
N HIS A 37 1.44 -1.41 -10.85
CA HIS A 37 2.67 -0.61 -10.83
C HIS A 37 3.94 -1.45 -10.65
N ALA A 38 3.87 -2.78 -10.79
CA ALA A 38 5.04 -3.64 -10.71
C ALA A 38 6.20 -3.14 -11.61
N GLY A 39 7.39 -2.97 -11.04
CA GLY A 39 8.59 -2.44 -11.68
C GLY A 39 8.75 -0.92 -11.64
N ILE A 40 7.78 -0.16 -11.12
CA ILE A 40 7.84 1.31 -11.06
C ILE A 40 8.47 1.78 -9.73
N PRO A 41 9.47 2.68 -9.74
CA PRO A 41 10.06 3.23 -8.52
C PRO A 41 9.05 3.95 -7.63
N HIS A 42 9.10 3.67 -6.32
CA HIS A 42 8.28 4.28 -5.26
C HIS A 42 9.11 4.45 -3.98
N VAL A 43 8.83 5.52 -3.25
CA VAL A 43 9.19 5.60 -1.83
C VAL A 43 8.08 4.94 -1.03
N PHE A 44 8.43 3.91 -0.27
CA PHE A 44 7.53 3.18 0.61
C PHE A 44 7.56 3.85 1.98
N VAL A 45 6.37 4.10 2.54
CA VAL A 45 6.21 4.46 3.94
C VAL A 45 5.39 3.34 4.57
N ARG A 46 6.06 2.49 5.36
CA ARG A 46 5.47 1.34 6.02
C ARG A 46 5.08 1.75 7.44
N PHE A 47 3.78 1.88 7.71
CA PHE A 47 3.29 2.19 9.04
C PHE A 47 3.30 0.96 9.96
N GLY A 48 3.29 1.21 11.26
CA GLY A 48 3.03 0.20 12.28
C GLY A 48 1.54 0.02 12.53
N THR A 49 1.22 -1.02 13.31
CA THR A 49 -0.13 -1.42 13.76
C THR A 49 -1.08 -1.87 12.65
N CYS A 50 -1.77 -2.99 12.85
CA CYS A 50 -2.81 -3.46 11.94
C CYS A 50 -4.04 -3.92 12.73
N ASN A 51 -5.22 -3.76 12.16
CA ASN A 51 -6.47 -4.28 12.71
C ASN A 51 -6.72 -5.76 12.37
N LEU A 52 -5.83 -6.38 11.59
CA LEU A 52 -5.82 -7.80 11.25
C LEU A 52 -4.44 -8.41 11.56
N ARG A 53 -4.36 -9.74 11.72
CA ARG A 53 -3.11 -10.45 12.07
C ARG A 53 -2.92 -11.71 11.21
N CYS A 54 -2.84 -11.53 9.89
CA CYS A 54 -2.78 -12.62 8.93
C CYS A 54 -1.59 -13.55 9.25
N SER A 55 -1.78 -14.87 9.23
CA SER A 55 -0.72 -15.83 9.60
C SER A 55 0.45 -15.87 8.61
N TRP A 56 0.27 -15.30 7.42
CA TRP A 56 1.28 -15.13 6.36
C TRP A 56 1.67 -13.66 6.16
N CYS A 57 1.41 -12.80 7.16
CA CYS A 57 1.89 -11.43 7.09
C CYS A 57 3.42 -11.43 7.13
N ASP A 58 4.05 -10.75 6.17
CA ASP A 58 5.49 -10.64 6.02
C ASP A 58 6.09 -9.40 6.69
N THR A 59 5.23 -8.55 7.26
CA THR A 59 5.62 -7.32 7.94
C THR A 59 5.45 -7.48 9.45
N ASP A 60 6.53 -7.23 10.21
CA ASP A 60 6.42 -6.94 11.65
C ASP A 60 5.94 -5.50 11.84
N PHE A 61 4.65 -5.33 12.12
CA PHE A 61 4.04 -4.04 12.39
C PHE A 61 3.91 -3.74 13.88
N ASP A 62 4.42 -4.60 14.76
CA ASP A 62 4.43 -4.36 16.21
C ASP A 62 5.72 -3.63 16.65
N THR A 63 6.80 -3.71 15.85
CA THR A 63 8.06 -2.97 16.07
C THR A 63 8.14 -1.71 15.18
N TYR A 64 7.95 -0.53 15.76
CA TYR A 64 7.99 0.75 15.03
C TYR A 64 8.56 1.90 15.87
N THR A 65 8.86 3.02 15.21
CA THR A 65 9.24 4.29 15.84
C THR A 65 8.16 5.34 15.63
N GLN A 66 7.96 6.23 16.59
CA GLN A 66 7.09 7.39 16.38
C GLN A 66 7.85 8.45 15.59
N MET A 67 7.32 8.84 14.43
CA MET A 67 7.88 9.88 13.60
C MET A 67 6.81 10.94 13.32
N ASN A 68 7.16 12.21 13.52
CA ASN A 68 6.29 13.28 13.09
C ASN A 68 6.32 13.46 11.56
N ALA A 69 5.29 14.12 11.01
CA ALA A 69 5.13 14.29 9.58
C ALA A 69 6.31 15.04 8.92
N VAL A 70 6.94 15.98 9.64
CA VAL A 70 8.12 16.69 9.13
C VAL A 70 9.33 15.77 8.96
N ASN A 71 9.55 14.83 9.88
CA ASN A 71 10.63 13.84 9.77
C ASN A 71 10.35 12.85 8.64
N ILE A 72 9.10 12.37 8.53
CA ILE A 72 8.68 11.49 7.43
C ILE A 72 8.89 12.17 6.07
N LEU A 73 8.45 13.43 5.95
CA LEU A 73 8.66 14.23 4.76
C LEU A 73 10.16 14.40 4.46
N GLY A 74 10.98 14.65 5.49
CA GLY A 74 12.43 14.77 5.39
C GLY A 74 13.08 13.52 4.81
N GLU A 75 12.70 12.33 5.28
CA GLU A 75 13.17 11.05 4.74
C GLU A 75 12.74 10.83 3.29
N ILE A 76 11.46 11.06 2.97
CA ILE A 76 10.94 10.91 1.60
C ILE A 76 11.69 11.82 0.62
N MET A 77 12.00 13.05 1.03
CA MET A 77 12.67 14.05 0.19
C MET A 77 14.13 13.74 -0.11
N GLN A 78 14.74 12.74 0.53
CA GLN A 78 16.11 12.30 0.20
C GLN A 78 16.17 11.54 -1.14
N TYR A 79 15.02 11.05 -1.63
CA TYR A 79 14.94 10.26 -2.85
C TYR A 79 14.43 11.09 -4.03
N ASP A 80 15.05 10.92 -5.20
CA ASP A 80 14.57 11.50 -6.47
C ASP A 80 13.41 10.67 -7.04
N CYS A 81 12.32 10.57 -6.29
CA CYS A 81 11.13 9.83 -6.66
C CYS A 81 9.86 10.56 -6.20
N LYS A 82 8.97 10.88 -7.15
CA LYS A 82 7.71 11.60 -6.90
C LYS A 82 6.51 10.67 -6.72
N ARG A 83 6.74 9.41 -6.38
CA ARG A 83 5.69 8.44 -6.04
C ARG A 83 5.93 7.93 -4.63
N VAL A 84 4.95 8.13 -3.77
CA VAL A 84 4.95 7.61 -2.40
C VAL A 84 3.82 6.60 -2.29
N ILE A 85 4.10 5.47 -1.67
CA ILE A 85 3.09 4.47 -1.35
C ILE A 85 3.01 4.29 0.17
N PHE A 86 1.81 4.51 0.69
CA PHE A 86 1.45 4.23 2.08
C PHE A 86 1.03 2.77 2.20
N THR A 87 1.72 2.03 3.05
CA THR A 87 1.49 0.60 3.28
C THR A 87 1.80 0.29 4.74
N GLY A 88 1.81 -0.99 5.11
CA GLY A 88 2.39 -1.45 6.36
C GLY A 88 1.51 -1.17 7.57
N GLY A 89 1.38 -2.19 8.41
CA GLY A 89 0.21 -2.26 9.24
C GLY A 89 -1.06 -2.11 8.37
N GLU A 90 -2.08 -1.43 8.87
CA GLU A 90 -3.15 -0.88 8.06
C GLU A 90 -3.00 0.65 7.99
N PRO A 91 -2.62 1.24 6.84
CA PRO A 91 -2.35 2.68 6.75
C PRO A 91 -3.57 3.54 7.10
N MET A 92 -4.79 3.05 6.82
CA MET A 92 -6.02 3.80 7.09
C MET A 92 -6.45 3.80 8.56
N LEU A 93 -5.68 3.19 9.46
CA LEU A 93 -5.82 3.41 10.91
C LEU A 93 -5.39 4.82 11.33
N HIS A 94 -4.63 5.51 10.47
CA HIS A 94 -4.04 6.81 10.74
C HIS A 94 -4.71 7.89 9.89
N ASP A 95 -4.77 9.13 10.39
CA ASP A 95 -5.18 10.27 9.58
C ASP A 95 -4.04 10.70 8.65
N LEU A 96 -4.17 10.41 7.35
CA LEU A 96 -3.13 10.70 6.35
C LEU A 96 -3.25 12.09 5.73
N TRP A 97 -4.26 12.89 6.08
CA TRP A 97 -4.43 14.24 5.51
C TRP A 97 -3.22 15.18 5.72
N PRO A 98 -2.55 15.21 6.88
CA PRO A 98 -1.31 15.98 7.06
C PRO A 98 -0.22 15.60 6.05
N LEU A 99 0.10 14.31 5.93
CA LEU A 99 1.09 13.82 4.96
C LEU A 99 0.64 14.10 3.52
N HIS A 100 -0.64 13.90 3.20
CA HIS A 100 -1.21 14.26 1.91
C HIS A 100 -0.92 15.72 1.57
N ARG A 101 -1.31 16.67 2.43
CA ARG A 101 -1.14 18.10 2.14
C ARG A 101 0.33 18.46 1.93
N LEU A 102 1.21 17.95 2.79
CA LEU A 102 2.65 18.19 2.70
C LEU A 102 3.25 17.66 1.39
N LEU A 103 2.88 16.45 0.98
CA LEU A 103 3.42 15.77 -0.20
C LEU A 103 2.79 16.27 -1.51
N LYS A 104 1.46 16.45 -1.57
CA LYS A 104 0.78 16.94 -2.77
C LYS A 104 1.24 18.35 -3.14
N ARG A 105 1.46 19.23 -2.15
CA ARG A 105 2.06 20.56 -2.37
C ARG A 105 3.44 20.53 -3.05
N ARG A 106 4.14 19.40 -2.96
CA ARG A 106 5.48 19.17 -3.54
C ARG A 106 5.44 18.30 -4.80
N GLY A 107 4.24 18.07 -5.36
CA GLY A 107 4.03 17.35 -6.62
C GLY A 107 4.19 15.84 -6.53
N PHE A 108 4.04 15.25 -5.34
CA PHE A 108 4.05 13.80 -5.20
C PHE A 108 2.72 13.18 -5.65
N ASN A 109 2.79 11.95 -6.14
CA ASN A 109 1.66 11.06 -6.38
C ASN A 109 1.60 10.04 -5.25
N LEU A 110 0.43 9.87 -4.66
CA LEU A 110 0.20 9.06 -3.46
C LEU A 110 -0.57 7.81 -3.84
N SER A 111 -0.02 6.66 -3.46
CA SER A 111 -0.67 5.35 -3.56
C SER A 111 -0.91 4.80 -2.17
N VAL A 112 -1.87 3.88 -2.03
CA VAL A 112 -2.09 3.14 -0.79
C VAL A 112 -2.31 1.66 -1.06
N GLU A 113 -1.76 0.82 -0.19
CA GLU A 113 -2.05 -0.62 -0.09
C GLU A 113 -2.80 -0.84 1.22
N SER A 114 -4.09 -1.16 1.15
CA SER A 114 -4.95 -1.32 2.32
C SER A 114 -5.70 -2.65 2.30
N ASN A 115 -6.05 -3.16 3.48
CA ASN A 115 -6.93 -4.32 3.61
C ASN A 115 -8.42 -3.99 3.32
N GLY A 116 -8.77 -2.70 3.15
CA GLY A 116 -10.09 -2.23 2.75
C GLY A 116 -11.14 -2.21 3.86
N THR A 117 -10.77 -2.47 5.10
CA THR A 117 -11.70 -2.46 6.25
C THR A 117 -12.08 -1.05 6.73
N ILE A 118 -11.37 -0.02 6.27
CA ILE A 118 -11.61 1.39 6.54
C ILE A 118 -11.75 2.10 5.19
N GLU A 119 -12.76 2.96 5.07
CA GLU A 119 -12.98 3.74 3.84
C GLU A 119 -11.93 4.82 3.70
N ILE A 120 -11.51 5.05 2.47
CA ILE A 120 -10.52 6.06 2.10
C ILE A 120 -11.28 7.32 1.67
N PRO A 121 -11.09 8.46 2.34
CA PRO A 121 -11.71 9.72 1.94
C PRO A 121 -11.40 10.08 0.49
N GLU A 122 -12.41 10.57 -0.23
CA GLU A 122 -12.25 11.05 -1.60
C GLU A 122 -11.19 12.17 -1.67
N GLY A 123 -10.32 12.08 -2.68
CA GLY A 123 -9.25 13.05 -2.90
C GLY A 123 -8.01 12.86 -2.02
N LEU A 124 -8.02 11.93 -1.06
CA LEU A 124 -6.85 11.67 -0.20
C LEU A 124 -5.71 10.95 -0.93
N ILE A 125 -6.02 10.00 -1.80
CA ILE A 125 -5.05 9.11 -2.45
C ILE A 125 -5.30 9.10 -3.97
N ASP A 126 -4.22 9.13 -4.77
CA ASP A 126 -4.30 9.12 -6.23
C ASP A 126 -4.47 7.69 -6.78
N TRP A 127 -3.90 6.68 -6.10
CA TRP A 127 -4.01 5.26 -6.46
C TRP A 127 -4.37 4.37 -5.27
N VAL A 128 -5.55 3.75 -5.32
CA VAL A 128 -6.07 2.87 -4.26
C VAL A 128 -5.96 1.41 -4.67
N CYS A 129 -5.10 0.67 -3.97
CA CYS A 129 -5.03 -0.79 -4.03
C CYS A 129 -5.64 -1.42 -2.78
N ILE A 130 -6.66 -2.25 -2.97
CA ILE A 130 -7.32 -3.00 -1.91
C ILE A 130 -6.99 -4.47 -2.03
N SER A 131 -6.45 -5.03 -0.94
CA SER A 131 -6.21 -6.46 -0.80
C SER A 131 -7.07 -7.01 0.33
N PRO A 132 -8.30 -7.49 0.03
CA PRO A 132 -9.20 -7.98 1.05
C PRO A 132 -8.63 -9.24 1.74
N LYS A 133 -9.07 -9.46 2.98
CA LYS A 133 -8.63 -10.55 3.85
C LYS A 133 -9.81 -11.37 4.40
N ASP A 134 -11.00 -11.19 3.84
CA ASP A 134 -12.26 -11.83 4.25
C ASP A 134 -12.31 -13.34 3.96
N GLN A 135 -11.41 -13.86 3.11
CA GLN A 135 -11.16 -15.30 2.97
C GLN A 135 -10.60 -15.96 4.25
N VAL A 136 -9.99 -15.17 5.14
CA VAL A 136 -9.42 -15.63 6.42
C VAL A 136 -10.13 -15.04 7.62
N TYR A 137 -10.63 -13.82 7.46
CA TYR A 137 -11.42 -13.11 8.45
C TYR A 137 -12.84 -12.92 7.92
N PRO A 138 -13.69 -13.97 7.92
CA PRO A 138 -15.03 -13.89 7.33
C PRO A 138 -15.96 -12.85 7.99
N ASN A 139 -15.62 -12.41 9.20
CA ASN A 139 -16.34 -11.34 9.92
C ASN A 139 -15.78 -9.94 9.62
N SER A 140 -14.69 -9.84 8.85
CA SER A 140 -14.11 -8.57 8.42
C SER A 140 -14.95 -8.00 7.29
N VAL A 141 -15.48 -6.79 7.49
CA VAL A 141 -16.28 -6.11 6.47
C VAL A 141 -15.37 -5.26 5.60
N ILE A 142 -15.34 -5.57 4.30
CA ILE A 142 -14.69 -4.73 3.30
C ILE A 142 -15.57 -3.51 3.05
N ARG A 143 -15.13 -2.36 3.58
CA ARG A 143 -15.82 -1.08 3.46
C ARG A 143 -15.41 -0.33 2.20
N GLN A 144 -14.13 -0.35 1.85
CA GLN A 144 -13.66 0.24 0.60
C GLN A 144 -14.12 -0.64 -0.57
N ARG A 145 -15.18 -0.20 -1.24
CA ARG A 145 -15.83 -0.96 -2.32
C ARG A 145 -15.41 -0.54 -3.72
N SER A 146 -14.61 0.50 -3.85
CA SER A 146 -14.10 0.99 -5.13
C SER A 146 -12.65 1.47 -5.05
N GLY A 147 -11.97 1.55 -6.18
CA GLY A 147 -10.59 2.01 -6.25
C GLY A 147 -9.97 1.67 -7.60
N ASN A 148 -8.66 1.76 -7.69
CA ASN A 148 -7.96 1.46 -8.94
C ASN A 148 -7.68 -0.04 -9.06
N GLU A 149 -7.26 -0.67 -7.98
CA GLU A 149 -6.77 -2.05 -7.99
C GLU A 149 -7.39 -2.90 -6.87
N LEU A 150 -7.96 -4.04 -7.25
CA LEU A 150 -8.32 -5.13 -6.35
C LEU A 150 -7.30 -6.25 -6.51
N LYS A 151 -6.49 -6.49 -5.46
CA LYS A 151 -5.40 -7.47 -5.46
C LYS A 151 -5.64 -8.54 -4.39
N VAL A 152 -6.21 -9.66 -4.81
CA VAL A 152 -6.63 -10.74 -3.91
C VAL A 152 -5.49 -11.73 -3.71
N VAL A 153 -5.11 -11.99 -2.46
CA VAL A 153 -4.23 -13.11 -2.12
C VAL A 153 -5.02 -14.41 -2.22
N TYR A 154 -4.58 -15.33 -3.06
CA TYR A 154 -5.22 -16.62 -3.26
C TYR A 154 -4.70 -17.65 -2.25
N CYS A 155 -5.63 -18.17 -1.46
CA CYS A 155 -5.42 -19.15 -0.40
C CYS A 155 -6.31 -20.39 -0.60
N GLY A 156 -6.81 -20.62 -1.83
CA GLY A 156 -7.72 -21.72 -2.16
C GLY A 156 -9.22 -21.39 -2.03
N GLN A 157 -9.58 -20.14 -1.74
CA GLN A 157 -10.99 -19.70 -1.68
C GLN A 157 -11.66 -19.65 -3.06
N ASN A 158 -13.00 -19.74 -3.10
CA ASN A 158 -13.77 -19.48 -4.31
C ASN A 158 -13.74 -17.98 -4.65
N LEU A 159 -13.40 -17.62 -5.91
CA LEU A 159 -13.35 -16.24 -6.37
C LEU A 159 -14.72 -15.57 -6.52
N ASP A 160 -15.81 -16.34 -6.57
CA ASP A 160 -17.18 -15.80 -6.66
C ASP A 160 -17.51 -14.80 -5.54
N MET A 161 -16.85 -14.94 -4.37
CA MET A 161 -17.01 -14.01 -3.24
C MET A 161 -16.59 -12.57 -3.57
N TYR A 162 -15.78 -12.38 -4.61
CA TYR A 162 -15.27 -11.07 -5.01
C TYR A 162 -16.01 -10.47 -6.21
N GLU A 163 -16.97 -11.14 -6.85
CA GLU A 163 -17.60 -10.64 -8.08
C GLU A 163 -18.32 -9.30 -7.90
N ASP A 164 -19.00 -9.09 -6.77
CA ASP A 164 -19.61 -7.81 -6.44
C ASP A 164 -18.57 -6.74 -6.09
N LEU A 165 -17.47 -7.12 -5.42
CA LEU A 165 -16.41 -6.18 -5.06
C LEU A 165 -15.64 -5.72 -6.31
N LYS A 166 -15.38 -6.65 -7.23
CA LYS A 166 -14.65 -6.46 -8.48
C LYS A 166 -15.22 -5.33 -9.33
N GLN A 167 -16.54 -5.14 -9.31
CA GLN A 167 -17.23 -4.09 -10.09
C GLN A 167 -16.81 -2.66 -9.73
N GLY A 168 -16.30 -2.44 -8.51
CA GLY A 168 -15.83 -1.13 -8.07
C GLY A 168 -14.37 -0.82 -8.42
N PHE A 169 -13.63 -1.77 -9.01
CA PHE A 169 -12.20 -1.62 -9.29
C PHE A 169 -11.89 -1.72 -10.79
N GLU A 170 -10.90 -0.94 -11.25
CA GLU A 170 -10.47 -0.90 -12.65
C GLU A 170 -9.56 -2.09 -13.02
N HIS A 171 -8.83 -2.60 -12.04
CA HIS A 171 -7.83 -3.64 -12.22
C HIS A 171 -8.02 -4.75 -11.19
N HIS A 172 -7.93 -6.00 -11.66
CA HIS A 172 -8.15 -7.17 -10.81
C HIS A 172 -6.94 -8.11 -10.90
N PHE A 173 -6.37 -8.43 -9.76
CA PHE A 173 -5.20 -9.28 -9.64
C PHE A 173 -5.41 -10.41 -8.64
N ILE A 174 -4.88 -11.57 -9.00
CA ILE A 174 -4.65 -12.69 -8.09
C ILE A 174 -3.17 -12.70 -7.74
N GLN A 175 -2.88 -12.71 -6.45
CA GLN A 175 -1.55 -12.81 -5.89
C GLN A 175 -1.37 -14.16 -5.21
N PRO A 176 -0.29 -14.90 -5.48
CA PRO A 176 0.05 -16.09 -4.70
C PRO A 176 0.21 -15.74 -3.22
N CYS A 177 -0.31 -16.59 -2.34
CA CYS A 177 0.06 -16.54 -0.93
C CYS A 177 1.54 -16.96 -0.81
N TYR A 178 2.38 -16.11 -0.26
CA TYR A 178 3.77 -16.42 0.04
C TYR A 178 3.95 -16.56 1.55
N ILE A 179 4.55 -17.66 1.99
CA ILE A 179 4.81 -17.93 3.40
C ILE A 179 6.33 -17.93 3.61
N ASP A 180 6.83 -16.96 4.38
CA ASP A 180 8.28 -16.76 4.59
C ASP A 180 8.96 -17.96 5.26
N THR A 181 8.23 -18.76 6.04
CA THR A 181 8.76 -19.97 6.69
C THR A 181 8.67 -21.23 5.84
N ALA A 182 7.99 -21.18 4.69
CA ALA A 182 7.80 -22.33 3.81
C ALA A 182 8.99 -22.49 2.84
N SER A 183 9.18 -23.69 2.31
CA SER A 183 10.22 -23.96 1.32
C SER A 183 9.93 -23.26 -0.02
N ILE A 184 10.95 -23.19 -0.88
CA ILE A 184 10.79 -22.67 -2.25
C ILE A 184 9.79 -23.54 -3.02
N GLU A 185 9.84 -24.85 -2.84
CA GLU A 185 8.92 -25.80 -3.47
C GLU A 185 7.48 -25.61 -2.98
N GLU A 186 7.28 -25.43 -1.67
CA GLU A 186 5.95 -25.20 -1.08
C GLU A 186 5.34 -23.89 -1.59
N ASN A 187 6.09 -22.79 -1.58
CA ASN A 187 5.66 -21.53 -2.19
C ASN A 187 5.43 -21.70 -3.71
N GLY A 188 6.28 -22.48 -4.38
CA GLY A 188 6.15 -22.77 -5.81
C GLY A 188 4.82 -23.42 -6.20
N VAL A 189 4.26 -24.27 -5.34
CA VAL A 189 2.92 -24.85 -5.54
C VAL A 189 1.85 -23.75 -5.52
N MET A 190 1.90 -22.82 -4.56
CA MET A 190 0.92 -21.72 -4.46
C MET A 190 0.98 -20.78 -5.68
N PHE A 191 2.18 -20.58 -6.24
CA PHE A 191 2.36 -19.83 -7.49
C PHE A 191 1.72 -20.56 -8.68
N GLN A 192 1.91 -21.88 -8.78
CA GLN A 192 1.29 -22.68 -9.83
C GLN A 192 -0.24 -22.66 -9.72
N GLU A 193 -0.80 -22.81 -8.52
CA GLU A 193 -2.24 -22.75 -8.29
C GLU A 193 -2.82 -21.38 -8.68
N SER A 194 -2.11 -20.30 -8.33
CA SER A 194 -2.50 -18.93 -8.69
C SER A 194 -2.43 -18.68 -10.21
N GLU A 195 -1.48 -19.29 -10.91
CA GLU A 195 -1.43 -19.24 -12.38
C GLU A 195 -2.63 -19.98 -13.00
N GLN A 196 -2.97 -21.16 -12.46
CA GLN A 196 -4.10 -21.95 -12.95
C GLN A 196 -5.44 -21.25 -12.72
N ILE A 197 -5.66 -20.67 -11.53
CA ILE A 197 -6.92 -19.99 -11.24
C ILE A 197 -7.11 -18.76 -12.14
N VAL A 198 -6.04 -17.99 -12.42
CA VAL A 198 -6.11 -16.86 -13.36
C VAL A 198 -6.48 -17.32 -14.77
N LYS A 199 -5.99 -18.48 -15.23
CA LYS A 199 -6.37 -19.05 -16.54
C LYS A 199 -7.81 -19.53 -16.61
N GLN A 200 -8.38 -19.96 -15.49
CA GLN A 200 -9.75 -20.46 -15.42
C GLN A 200 -10.78 -19.33 -15.24
N HIS A 201 -10.37 -18.17 -14.72
CA HIS A 201 -11.25 -17.05 -14.42
C HIS A 201 -10.88 -15.79 -15.22
N SER A 202 -11.62 -15.52 -16.30
CA SER A 202 -11.39 -14.35 -17.15
C SER A 202 -11.52 -13.02 -16.37
N GLY A 203 -10.68 -12.05 -16.74
CA GLY A 203 -10.68 -10.72 -16.14
C GLY A 203 -9.76 -10.57 -14.92
N TRP A 204 -9.18 -11.66 -14.43
CA TRP A 204 -8.11 -11.62 -13.44
C TRP A 204 -6.74 -11.62 -14.13
N ARG A 205 -5.75 -10.98 -13.50
CA ARG A 205 -4.34 -11.01 -13.90
C ARG A 205 -3.48 -11.55 -12.76
N LEU A 206 -2.35 -12.14 -13.07
CA LEU A 206 -1.41 -12.59 -12.04
C LEU A 206 -0.58 -11.41 -11.53
N SER A 207 -0.53 -11.21 -10.21
CA SER A 207 0.38 -10.30 -9.51
C SER A 207 1.41 -11.12 -8.76
N LEU A 208 2.68 -11.02 -9.15
CA LEU A 208 3.77 -11.70 -8.45
C LEU A 208 4.38 -10.76 -7.41
N GLN A 209 4.90 -11.32 -6.33
CA GLN A 209 5.66 -10.57 -5.32
C GLN A 209 7.14 -10.51 -5.72
N THR A 210 7.46 -9.75 -6.76
CA THR A 210 8.80 -9.80 -7.37
C THR A 210 9.91 -9.32 -6.43
N HIS A 211 9.60 -8.47 -5.45
CA HIS A 211 10.54 -7.98 -4.44
C HIS A 211 11.12 -9.11 -3.58
N LYS A 212 10.33 -10.14 -3.25
CA LYS A 212 10.79 -11.36 -2.55
C LYS A 212 11.96 -12.05 -3.29
N TRP A 213 11.99 -11.95 -4.62
CA TRP A 213 12.99 -12.61 -5.45
C TRP A 213 14.20 -11.71 -5.72
N MET A 214 14.01 -10.39 -5.62
CA MET A 214 15.08 -9.40 -5.73
C MET A 214 15.90 -9.29 -4.43
N GLY A 215 15.44 -9.90 -3.33
CA GLY A 215 16.05 -9.74 -2.01
C GLY A 215 15.85 -8.33 -1.45
N ILE A 216 14.77 -7.67 -1.86
CA ILE A 216 14.38 -6.36 -1.37
C ILE A 216 13.18 -6.59 -0.44
N LEU A 217 13.38 -6.29 0.85
CA LEU A 217 12.35 -6.36 1.89
C LEU A 217 11.47 -5.10 1.85
#